data_AF-A0A180FGY8-F1
#
_entry.id   AF-A0A180FGY8-F1
#
_cell.length_a   1.000
_cell.length_b   1.000
_cell.length_c   1.000
_cell.angle_alpha   90.00
_cell.angle_beta   90.00
_cell.angle_gamma   90.00
#
_symmetry.space_group_name_H-M   'P 1'
#
loop_
_entity.id
_entity.type
_entity.pdbx_description
1 polymer ?
#
loop_
_entity_poly.entity_id
_entity_poly.type
_entity_poly.pdbx_seq_one_letter_code
_entity_poly.pdbx_strand_id
1 'polypeptide(L)'
;MKKMKKTTVLLAVLTMASVFFASCNDNNDALNPAPAPEAAFKAPKYILFLIGDGMALPQINIAEAALNNPAFKAAYNAQTGTASLRSSIGVGELNLRKFPVTGMASTYAEDRYVTCSAAAATALATGYKTTPLP
;
A
#
# COMPACT_ATOMS: atom_id res chain seq x y z
N MET A 1 48.15 -28.15 26.94
CA MET A 1 47.47 -26.85 26.70
C MET A 1 46.31 -26.87 25.68
N LYS A 2 45.99 -28.00 25.01
CA LYS A 2 44.92 -28.07 23.97
C LYS A 2 43.48 -28.25 24.52
N LYS A 3 43.32 -28.68 25.79
CA LYS A 3 42.00 -28.92 26.41
C LYS A 3 41.27 -27.63 26.81
N MET A 4 41.97 -26.61 27.34
CA MET A 4 41.36 -25.34 27.76
C MET A 4 40.73 -24.54 26.60
N LYS A 5 41.31 -24.58 25.39
CA LYS A 5 40.76 -23.84 24.24
C LYS A 5 39.42 -24.44 23.76
N LYS A 6 39.24 -25.76 23.88
CA LYS A 6 37.99 -26.42 23.49
C LYS A 6 36.87 -26.18 24.50
N THR A 7 37.18 -26.15 25.80
CA THR A 7 36.19 -25.81 26.83
C THR A 7 35.80 -24.34 26.81
N THR A 8 36.73 -23.41 26.53
CA THR A 8 36.38 -21.99 26.35
C THR A 8 35.53 -21.76 25.09
N VAL A 9 35.82 -22.45 23.98
CA VAL A 9 34.99 -22.36 22.77
C VAL A 9 33.61 -22.99 22.99
N LEU A 10 33.52 -24.13 23.68
CA LEU A 10 32.24 -24.77 23.99
C LEU A 10 31.38 -23.90 24.92
N LEU A 11 32.00 -23.25 25.92
CA LEU A 11 31.31 -22.32 26.81
C LEU A 11 30.85 -21.06 26.07
N ALA A 12 31.66 -20.51 25.16
CA ALA A 12 31.28 -19.36 24.35
C ALA A 12 30.14 -19.67 23.37
N VAL A 13 30.12 -20.87 22.77
CA VAL A 13 29.03 -21.33 21.91
C VAL A 13 27.75 -21.56 22.73
N LEU A 14 27.86 -22.08 23.96
CA LEU A 14 26.71 -22.29 24.83
C LEU A 14 26.12 -20.98 25.35
N THR A 15 26.94 -19.98 25.67
CA THR A 15 26.47 -18.64 26.06
C THR A 15 25.86 -17.89 24.87
N MET A 16 26.39 -18.08 23.65
CA MET A 16 25.82 -17.46 22.45
C MET A 16 24.49 -18.13 22.06
N ALA A 17 24.35 -19.45 22.23
CA ALA A 17 23.09 -20.17 22.02
C ALA A 17 21.99 -19.72 23.00
N SER A 18 22.31 -19.46 24.27
CA SER A 18 21.31 -18.96 25.23
C SER A 18 20.73 -17.58 24.87
N VAL A 19 21.50 -16.73 24.16
CA VAL A 19 21.02 -15.42 23.68
C VAL A 19 20.04 -15.59 22.51
N PHE A 20 20.19 -16.63 21.68
CA PHE A 20 19.25 -16.94 20.61
C PHE A 20 17.92 -17.51 21.14
N PHE A 21 17.92 -18.30 22.22
CA PHE A 21 16.68 -18.83 22.80
C PHE A 21 15.90 -17.81 23.66
N ALA A 22 16.57 -16.79 24.22
CA ALA A 22 15.91 -15.73 25.00
C ALA A 22 15.25 -14.64 24.13
N SER A 23 15.46 -14.66 22.80
CA SER A 23 14.81 -13.72 21.87
C SER A 23 13.38 -14.12 21.47
N CYS A 24 12.84 -15.17 22.08
CA CYS A 24 11.42 -15.55 22.01
C CYS A 24 10.75 -15.22 23.35
N ASN A 25 10.70 -13.94 23.72
CA ASN A 25 9.83 -13.47 24.79
C ASN A 25 8.76 -12.59 24.14
N ASP A 26 7.58 -13.17 23.92
CA ASP A 26 6.38 -12.49 23.42
C ASP A 26 6.04 -11.31 24.35
N ASN A 27 6.37 -10.11 23.92
CA ASN A 27 5.77 -8.86 24.41
C ASN A 27 5.26 -8.05 23.22
N ASN A 28 4.46 -8.70 22.39
CA ASN A 28 3.71 -8.10 21.30
C ASN A 28 2.23 -8.45 21.46
N ASP A 29 1.62 -7.92 22.53
CA ASP A 29 0.17 -7.76 22.67
C ASP A 29 -0.43 -6.79 21.61
N ALA A 30 0.22 -6.63 20.46
CA ALA A 30 -0.09 -5.68 19.39
C ALA A 30 -0.10 -6.30 17.99
N LEU A 31 0.12 -7.61 17.82
CA LEU A 31 0.16 -8.27 16.50
C LEU A 31 -0.88 -9.37 16.27
N ASN A 32 -1.81 -9.58 17.21
CA ASN A 32 -3.03 -10.31 16.90
C ASN A 32 -4.22 -9.35 17.08
N PRO A 33 -4.53 -8.49 16.08
CA PRO A 33 -5.83 -7.85 16.07
C PRO A 33 -6.84 -9.00 16.08
N ALA A 34 -7.64 -9.08 17.14
CA ALA A 34 -8.80 -9.96 17.17
C ALA A 34 -9.52 -9.83 15.82
N PRO A 35 -9.94 -10.93 15.16
CA PRO A 35 -10.63 -10.85 13.88
C PRO A 35 -11.71 -9.80 14.04
N ALA A 36 -11.57 -8.70 13.30
CA ALA A 36 -12.50 -7.60 13.38
C ALA A 36 -13.89 -8.21 13.22
N PRO A 37 -14.84 -7.93 14.14
CA PRO A 37 -16.15 -8.55 14.10
C PRO A 37 -16.66 -8.42 12.67
N GLU A 38 -17.01 -9.55 12.03
CA GLU A 38 -17.54 -9.56 10.67
C GLU A 38 -18.77 -8.68 10.68
N ALA A 39 -18.57 -7.41 10.33
CA ALA A 39 -19.61 -6.43 10.32
C ALA A 39 -20.60 -6.91 9.26
N ALA A 40 -21.81 -7.26 9.70
CA ALA A 40 -22.87 -7.73 8.83
C ALA A 40 -22.93 -6.80 7.61
N PHE A 41 -22.60 -7.34 6.43
CA PHE A 41 -22.41 -6.53 5.23
C PHE A 41 -23.75 -5.92 4.83
N LYS A 42 -23.92 -4.64 5.16
CA LYS A 42 -25.07 -3.86 4.70
C LYS A 42 -24.78 -3.43 3.26
N ALA A 43 -25.64 -3.84 2.35
CA ALA A 43 -25.53 -3.47 0.94
C ALA A 43 -25.41 -1.93 0.79
N PRO A 44 -24.46 -1.43 -0.03
CA PRO A 44 -24.27 -0.01 -0.21
C PRO A 44 -25.46 0.60 -0.96
N LYS A 45 -25.95 1.75 -0.48
CA LYS A 45 -26.99 2.53 -1.19
C LYS A 45 -26.44 3.31 -2.37
N TYR A 46 -25.16 3.70 -2.30
CA TYR A 46 -24.48 4.49 -3.31
C TYR A 46 -23.10 3.91 -3.58
N ILE A 47 -22.73 3.85 -4.86
CA ILE A 47 -21.40 3.43 -5.32
C ILE A 47 -20.80 4.62 -6.06
N LEU A 48 -19.73 5.20 -5.50
CA LEU A 48 -18.94 6.22 -6.18
C LEU A 48 -17.71 5.51 -6.74
N PHE A 49 -17.63 5.44 -8.07
CA PHE A 49 -16.52 4.78 -8.73
C PHE A 49 -15.63 5.81 -9.43
N LEU A 50 -14.45 6.05 -8.84
CA LEU A 50 -13.49 7.03 -9.32
C LEU A 50 -12.47 6.31 -10.21
N ILE A 51 -12.41 6.68 -11.49
CA ILE A 51 -11.51 6.08 -12.48
C ILE A 51 -10.45 7.10 -12.88
N GLY A 52 -9.18 6.79 -12.63
CA GLY A 52 -8.05 7.55 -13.17
C GLY A 52 -7.55 6.90 -14.46
N ASP A 53 -7.94 7.44 -15.61
CA ASP A 53 -7.50 6.93 -16.91
C ASP A 53 -5.98 7.06 -17.05
N GLY A 54 -5.30 5.97 -17.41
CA GLY A 54 -3.84 5.90 -17.49
C GLY A 54 -3.09 6.04 -16.16
N MET A 55 -3.77 6.08 -15.00
CA MET A 55 -3.17 6.37 -13.70
C MET A 55 -2.43 5.16 -13.10
N ALA A 56 -1.16 4.99 -13.49
CA ALA A 56 -0.26 4.01 -12.90
C ALA A 56 0.48 4.55 -11.66
N LEU A 57 1.11 3.64 -10.90
CA LEU A 57 1.91 3.99 -9.71
C LEU A 57 2.91 5.14 -9.91
N PRO A 58 3.65 5.25 -11.04
CA PRO A 58 4.53 6.40 -11.26
C PRO A 58 3.79 7.74 -11.30
N GLN A 59 2.59 7.80 -11.89
CA GLN A 59 1.80 9.02 -11.95
C GLN A 59 1.27 9.41 -10.56
N ILE A 60 0.87 8.41 -9.76
CA ILE A 60 0.46 8.61 -8.36
C ILE A 60 1.63 9.20 -7.56
N ASN A 61 2.82 8.61 -7.65
CA ASN A 61 4.01 9.09 -6.93
C ASN A 61 4.41 10.51 -7.33
N ILE A 62 4.33 10.85 -8.62
CA ILE A 62 4.62 12.22 -9.11
C ILE A 62 3.58 13.21 -8.57
N ALA A 63 2.29 12.84 -8.58
CA ALA A 63 1.23 13.68 -8.03
C ALA A 63 1.43 13.95 -6.53
N GLU A 64 1.84 12.94 -5.77
CA GLU A 64 2.20 13.10 -4.35
C GLU A 64 3.40 14.02 -4.16
N ALA A 65 4.45 13.86 -4.95
CA ALA A 65 5.62 14.73 -4.89
C ALA A 65 5.25 16.18 -5.23
N ALA A 66 4.40 16.40 -6.24
CA ALA A 66 3.89 17.71 -6.61
C ALA A 66 3.04 18.34 -5.49
N LEU A 67 2.22 17.55 -4.80
CA LEU A 67 1.43 18.02 -3.65
C LEU A 67 2.29 18.48 -2.47
N ASN A 68 3.53 18.00 -2.37
CA ASN A 68 4.49 18.44 -1.37
C ASN A 68 5.26 19.72 -1.76
N ASN A 69 5.14 20.18 -3.00
CA ASN A 69 5.78 21.41 -3.44
C ASN A 69 5.14 22.63 -2.75
N PRO A 70 5.90 23.48 -2.04
CA PRO A 70 5.35 24.62 -1.30
C PRO A 70 4.62 25.63 -2.20
N ALA A 71 5.07 25.83 -3.44
CA ALA A 71 4.39 26.70 -4.40
C ALA A 71 3.04 26.13 -4.82
N PHE A 72 2.98 24.81 -5.06
CA PHE A 72 1.73 24.12 -5.38
C PHE A 72 0.76 24.15 -4.20
N LYS A 73 1.25 23.93 -2.97
CA LYS A 73 0.43 24.01 -1.75
C LYS A 73 -0.16 25.39 -1.52
N ALA A 74 0.62 26.44 -1.73
CA ALA A 74 0.15 27.81 -1.61
C ALA A 74 -0.96 28.12 -2.64
N ALA A 75 -0.75 27.75 -3.91
CA ALA A 75 -1.74 27.92 -4.97
C ALA A 75 -3.04 27.13 -4.70
N TYR A 76 -2.91 25.86 -4.29
CA TYR A 76 -4.06 25.02 -3.97
C TYR A 76 -4.86 25.55 -2.78
N ASN A 77 -4.18 25.92 -1.69
CA ASN A 77 -4.84 26.46 -0.49
C ASN A 77 -5.53 27.80 -0.77
N ALA A 78 -4.96 28.63 -1.66
CA ALA A 78 -5.60 29.87 -2.10
C ALA A 78 -6.90 29.61 -2.87
N GLN A 79 -6.96 28.53 -3.66
CA GLN A 79 -8.13 28.21 -4.48
C GLN A 79 -9.24 27.46 -3.72
N THR A 80 -8.89 26.68 -2.70
CA THR A 80 -9.86 25.87 -1.93
C THR A 80 -10.28 26.49 -0.60
N GLY A 81 -9.67 27.62 -0.19
CA GLY A 81 -10.03 28.35 1.04
C GLY A 81 -9.86 27.56 2.34
N THR A 82 -9.27 26.36 2.27
CA THR A 82 -9.18 25.41 3.37
C THR A 82 -7.77 24.81 3.36
N ALA A 83 -7.11 24.78 4.53
CA ALA A 83 -5.76 24.21 4.68
C ALA A 83 -5.79 22.67 4.66
N SER A 84 -6.28 22.10 3.56
CA SER A 84 -6.58 20.66 3.43
C SER A 84 -5.34 19.82 3.09
N LEU A 85 -4.24 20.45 2.67
CA LEU A 85 -2.99 19.76 2.35
C LEU A 85 -2.09 19.67 3.59
N ARG A 86 -2.19 18.55 4.31
CA ARG A 86 -1.30 18.23 5.45
C ARG A 86 0.16 18.25 5.01
N SER A 87 1.03 18.78 5.87
CA SER A 87 2.48 18.72 5.66
C SER A 87 2.98 17.34 6.06
N SER A 88 3.36 16.51 5.10
CA SER A 88 4.01 15.22 5.32
C SER A 88 5.47 15.30 4.87
N ILE A 89 6.39 14.91 5.74
CA ILE A 89 7.82 14.83 5.42
C ILE A 89 8.00 13.70 4.40
N GLY A 90 8.32 14.03 3.14
CA GLY A 90 8.64 13.06 2.08
C GLY A 90 7.75 13.15 0.84
N VAL A 91 6.49 12.70 0.93
CA VAL A 91 5.51 12.66 -0.19
C VAL A 91 4.17 13.26 0.25
N GLY A 92 3.57 14.10 -0.59
CA GLY A 92 2.30 14.76 -0.30
C GLY A 92 1.17 13.75 -0.32
N GLU A 93 0.20 13.86 0.58
CA GLU A 93 -0.80 12.81 0.76
C GLU A 93 -2.02 13.03 -0.15
N LEU A 94 -2.21 12.13 -1.13
CA LEU A 94 -3.45 12.06 -1.92
C LEU A 94 -4.61 11.54 -1.07
N ASN A 95 -5.81 12.11 -1.23
CA ASN A 95 -7.00 11.64 -0.51
C ASN A 95 -7.35 10.17 -0.83
N LEU A 96 -7.01 9.69 -2.03
CA LEU A 96 -7.21 8.30 -2.43
C LEU A 96 -6.38 7.31 -1.59
N ARG A 97 -5.26 7.73 -0.97
CA ARG A 97 -4.44 6.87 -0.10
C ARG A 97 -4.97 6.68 1.30
N LYS A 98 -5.97 7.47 1.69
CA LYS A 98 -6.63 7.35 3.00
C LYS A 98 -7.68 6.23 3.01
N PHE A 99 -7.97 5.62 1.87
CA PHE A 99 -8.88 4.48 1.82
C PHE A 99 -8.26 3.28 2.56
N PRO A 100 -9.05 2.55 3.37
CA PRO A 100 -8.53 1.48 4.24
C PRO A 100 -8.11 0.22 3.49
N VAL A 101 -8.56 0.05 2.24
CA VAL A 101 -8.30 -1.15 1.43
C VAL A 101 -7.64 -0.72 0.13
N THR A 102 -6.54 -1.41 -0.23
CA THR A 102 -5.82 -1.24 -1.49
C THR A 102 -5.60 -2.61 -2.13
N GLY A 103 -5.60 -2.67 -3.46
CA GLY A 103 -5.39 -3.90 -4.22
C GLY A 103 -4.71 -3.63 -5.56
N MET A 104 -4.37 -4.71 -6.27
CA MET A 104 -3.84 -4.67 -7.63
C MET A 104 -4.83 -5.32 -8.60
N ALA A 105 -4.90 -4.83 -9.83
CA ALA A 105 -5.76 -5.36 -10.88
C ALA A 105 -4.96 -5.65 -12.16
N SER A 106 -5.23 -6.78 -12.81
CA SER A 106 -4.63 -7.12 -14.10
C SER A 106 -5.39 -6.46 -15.25
N THR A 107 -4.72 -5.64 -16.05
CA THR A 107 -5.34 -4.76 -17.04
C THR A 107 -5.27 -5.26 -18.48
N TYR A 108 -4.83 -6.49 -18.75
CA TYR A 108 -4.81 -7.02 -20.12
C TYR A 108 -6.22 -7.02 -20.75
N ALA A 109 -6.31 -6.77 -22.04
CA ALA A 109 -7.53 -6.94 -22.83
C ALA A 109 -7.59 -8.37 -23.37
N GLU A 110 -8.73 -8.78 -23.92
CA GLU A 110 -8.94 -10.18 -24.31
C GLU A 110 -7.96 -10.68 -25.39
N ASP A 111 -7.56 -9.82 -26.32
CA ASP A 111 -6.67 -10.14 -27.44
C ASP A 111 -5.22 -9.64 -27.27
N ARG A 112 -4.93 -8.82 -26.25
CA ARG A 112 -3.64 -8.12 -26.14
C ARG A 112 -3.24 -7.80 -24.71
N TYR A 113 -1.93 -7.75 -24.48
CA TYR A 113 -1.36 -7.43 -23.17
C TYR A 113 -1.61 -5.98 -22.74
N VAL A 114 -1.55 -5.03 -23.69
CA VAL A 114 -1.78 -3.61 -23.43
C VAL A 114 -3.20 -3.23 -23.84
N THR A 115 -4.09 -3.03 -22.86
CA THR A 115 -5.47 -2.61 -23.10
C THR A 115 -5.57 -1.15 -23.59
N CYS A 116 -6.67 -0.81 -24.25
CA CYS A 116 -7.09 0.58 -24.45
C CYS A 116 -8.14 0.98 -23.38
N SER A 117 -8.48 2.28 -23.33
CA SER A 117 -9.47 2.81 -22.38
C SER A 117 -10.89 2.26 -22.63
N ALA A 118 -11.27 1.96 -23.87
CA ALA A 118 -12.60 1.41 -24.19
C ALA A 118 -12.79 -0.03 -23.68
N ALA A 119 -11.81 -0.90 -23.92
CA ALA A 119 -11.83 -2.27 -23.41
C ALA A 119 -11.70 -2.32 -21.89
N ALA A 120 -10.90 -1.44 -21.30
CA ALA A 120 -10.78 -1.30 -19.85
C ALA A 120 -12.10 -0.82 -19.22
N ALA A 121 -12.74 0.21 -19.78
CA ALA A 121 -14.03 0.70 -19.30
C ALA A 121 -15.12 -0.38 -19.38
N THR A 122 -15.13 -1.18 -20.44
CA THR A 122 -16.04 -2.33 -20.56
C THR A 122 -15.82 -3.32 -19.44
N ALA A 123 -14.56 -3.73 -19.20
CA ALA A 123 -14.22 -4.64 -18.10
C ALA A 123 -14.60 -4.10 -16.73
N LEU A 124 -14.41 -2.80 -16.49
CA LEU A 124 -14.76 -2.16 -15.22
C LEU A 124 -16.28 -2.00 -15.01
N ALA A 125 -17.05 -1.78 -16.08
CA ALA A 125 -18.49 -1.57 -16.00
C ALA A 125 -19.30 -2.88 -16.03
N THR A 126 -18.88 -3.86 -16.82
CA THR A 126 -19.62 -5.11 -17.03
C THR A 126 -19.03 -6.31 -16.28
N GLY A 127 -17.77 -6.22 -15.84
CA GLY A 127 -17.04 -7.34 -15.28
C GLY A 127 -16.46 -8.31 -16.32
N TYR A 128 -16.63 -8.02 -17.62
CA TYR A 128 -16.13 -8.87 -18.71
C TYR A 128 -15.13 -8.12 -19.58
N LYS A 129 -14.00 -8.78 -19.85
CA LYS A 129 -13.01 -8.29 -20.81
C LYS A 129 -13.57 -8.40 -22.22
N THR A 130 -13.04 -7.57 -23.11
CA THR A 130 -13.40 -7.56 -24.53
C THR A 130 -12.18 -7.18 -25.36
N THR A 131 -12.28 -7.44 -26.66
CA THR A 131 -11.34 -6.91 -27.65
C THR A 131 -11.67 -5.44 -27.96
N PRO A 132 -10.68 -4.53 -27.95
CA PRO A 132 -10.83 -3.20 -28.53
C PRO A 132 -11.28 -3.27 -29.99
N LEU A 133 -12.01 -2.26 -30.46
CA LEU A 133 -12.22 -2.09 -31.91
C LEU A 133 -10.87 -1.96 -32.63
N PRO A 134 -10.78 -2.44 -33.88
CA PRO A 134 -9.55 -2.37 -34.68
C PRO A 134 -9.08 -0.95 -34.92
#